data_AF-A0A0D7AT93-F1
#
_entry.id   AF-A0A0D7AT93-F1
#
_cell.length_a   1.000
_cell.length_b   1.000
_cell.length_c   1.000
_cell.angle_alpha   90.00
_cell.angle_beta   90.00
_cell.angle_gamma   90.00
#
_symmetry.space_group_name_H-M   'P 1'
#
loop_
_entity.id
_entity.type
_entity.pdbx_description
1 polymer ?
#
loop_
_entity_poly.entity_id
_entity_poly.type
_entity_poly.pdbx_seq_one_letter_code
_entity_poly.pdbx_strand_id
1 'polypeptide(L)'
;YLIALLKGYMHRDISIGNLLRLFNEVDRKPFSAKSVVELLRASRNDTETATDDVSTWTSIEELASGDAEKKRLVDNAKALERALQTLNISDKCRAVWSDADMAANLNNYFERERNKSKVSGTEEFQSWEMRRAAVSGRKEPYAHSPLDDLHSFFWTTIWAIMNNKNQVSENEDESEWRSDLRGTWKDRESMMFALSRCNMDSSYSPMLVKMKSFMGAWKIKIDDLLEEGHVKAAELSKSAETLGEDILDMYKRLMFHGVQEYFDLILEHKESLGLSV
;
A
#
# COMPACT_ATOMS: atom_id res chain seq x y z
N TYR A 1 -5.30 7.46 -0.87
CA TYR A 1 -4.57 6.72 -1.90
C TYR A 1 -5.50 5.93 -2.84
N LEU A 2 -6.27 4.93 -2.38
CA LEU A 2 -7.12 4.10 -3.25
C LEU A 2 -8.01 4.89 -4.23
N ILE A 3 -8.64 5.99 -3.78
CA ILE A 3 -9.43 6.86 -4.66
C ILE A 3 -8.60 7.44 -5.81
N ALA A 4 -7.35 7.84 -5.58
CA ALA A 4 -6.47 8.37 -6.62
C ALA A 4 -6.10 7.26 -7.63
N LEU A 5 -5.78 6.06 -7.13
CA LEU A 5 -5.49 4.89 -7.95
C LEU A 5 -6.65 4.51 -8.88
N LEU A 6 -7.87 4.52 -8.34
CA LEU A 6 -9.08 4.28 -9.12
C LEU A 6 -9.30 5.34 -10.21
N LYS A 7 -8.96 6.60 -9.92
CA LYS A 7 -8.96 7.70 -10.88
C LYS A 7 -7.78 7.70 -11.86
N GLY A 8 -6.94 6.64 -11.85
CA GLY A 8 -5.82 6.49 -12.77
C GLY A 8 -4.55 7.23 -12.36
N TYR A 9 -4.33 7.46 -11.07
CA TYR A 9 -3.12 8.12 -10.56
C TYR A 9 -2.41 7.31 -9.47
N MET A 10 -1.09 7.24 -9.57
CA MET A 10 -0.19 6.63 -8.57
C MET A 10 0.74 7.71 -8.01
N HIS A 11 1.09 7.66 -6.71
CA HIS A 11 1.82 8.74 -6.05
C HIS A 11 3.32 8.67 -6.30
N ARG A 12 3.91 7.47 -6.23
CA ARG A 12 5.34 7.17 -6.43
C ARG A 12 6.34 7.80 -5.46
N ASP A 13 5.87 8.48 -4.41
CA ASP A 13 6.72 9.09 -3.39
C ASP A 13 6.01 9.18 -2.03
N ILE A 14 5.51 8.04 -1.56
CA ILE A 14 4.94 7.93 -0.22
C ILE A 14 6.10 7.91 0.78
N SER A 15 6.27 9.00 1.51
CA SER A 15 7.32 9.18 2.51
C SER A 15 6.80 9.94 3.72
N ILE A 16 7.54 9.90 4.83
CA ILE A 16 7.18 10.65 6.04
C ILE A 16 7.21 12.17 5.83
N GLY A 17 8.07 12.66 4.93
CA GLY A 17 8.19 14.09 4.60
C GLY A 17 6.96 14.63 3.86
N ASN A 18 6.25 13.75 3.14
CA ASN A 18 5.11 14.10 2.30
C ASN A 18 3.77 13.91 3.01
N LEU A 19 3.75 13.48 4.28
CA LEU A 19 2.55 13.35 5.08
C LEU A 19 2.38 14.57 6.01
N LEU A 20 1.48 15.48 5.65
CA LEU A 20 1.22 16.70 6.41
C LEU A 20 0.04 16.51 7.34
N ARG A 21 0.28 16.59 8.65
CA ARG A 21 -0.78 16.63 9.65
C ARG A 21 -1.50 17.98 9.58
N LEU A 22 -2.83 17.94 9.53
CA LEU A 22 -3.66 19.13 9.55
C LEU A 22 -3.76 19.70 10.97
N PHE A 23 -3.75 21.02 11.09
CA PHE A 23 -3.94 21.71 12.37
C PHE A 23 -5.36 21.48 12.91
N ASN A 24 -6.35 21.62 12.03
CA ASN A 24 -7.75 21.29 12.29
C ASN A 24 -8.16 20.12 11.41
N GLU A 25 -8.97 19.23 11.95
CA GLU A 25 -9.57 18.16 11.16
C GLU A 25 -10.56 18.74 10.14
N VAL A 26 -10.62 18.14 8.96
CA VAL A 26 -11.49 18.61 7.87
C VAL A 26 -12.50 17.53 7.53
N ASP A 27 -13.76 17.92 7.38
CA ASP A 27 -14.82 17.04 6.91
C ASP A 27 -14.51 16.47 5.52
N ARG A 28 -14.68 15.15 5.37
CA ARG A 28 -14.45 14.45 4.13
C ARG A 28 -15.59 13.45 3.89
N LYS A 29 -15.86 13.15 2.62
CA LYS A 29 -16.78 12.05 2.30
C LYS A 29 -16.19 10.73 2.83
N PRO A 30 -16.96 9.88 3.54
CA PRO A 30 -16.50 8.56 3.93
C PRO A 30 -15.97 7.79 2.72
N PHE A 31 -14.87 7.07 2.91
CA PHE A 31 -14.42 6.13 1.88
C PHE A 31 -15.40 4.96 1.85
N SER A 32 -15.76 4.53 0.64
CA SER A 32 -16.64 3.39 0.41
C SER A 32 -15.89 2.39 -0.46
N ALA A 33 -15.72 1.16 0.02
CA ALA A 33 -15.09 0.09 -0.74
C ALA A 33 -15.92 -0.34 -1.95
N LYS A 34 -17.20 0.09 -2.05
CA LYS A 34 -18.03 -0.08 -3.25
C LYS A 34 -17.47 0.64 -4.48
N SER A 35 -16.51 1.55 -4.31
CA SER A 35 -15.75 2.14 -5.41
C SER A 35 -15.00 1.09 -6.25
N VAL A 36 -14.85 -0.14 -5.76
CA VAL A 36 -14.39 -1.31 -6.53
C VAL A 36 -15.20 -1.54 -7.82
N VAL A 37 -16.45 -1.05 -7.88
CA VAL A 37 -17.30 -1.10 -9.08
C VAL A 37 -16.62 -0.45 -10.29
N GLU A 38 -15.77 0.55 -10.09
CA GLU A 38 -15.02 1.22 -11.16
C GLU A 38 -14.04 0.25 -11.84
N LEU A 39 -13.43 -0.66 -11.07
CA LEU A 39 -12.56 -1.72 -11.61
C LEU A 39 -13.34 -2.77 -12.40
N LEU A 40 -14.53 -3.11 -11.92
CA LEU A 40 -15.38 -4.10 -12.60
C LEU A 40 -15.90 -3.56 -13.94
N ARG A 41 -16.25 -2.27 -14.01
CA ARG A 41 -16.75 -1.62 -15.23
C ARG A 41 -15.64 -1.37 -16.25
N ALA A 42 -14.46 -0.93 -15.83
CA ALA A 42 -13.31 -0.72 -16.71
C ALA A 42 -12.97 -1.99 -17.52
N SER A 43 -13.09 -3.17 -16.90
CA SER A 43 -12.84 -4.46 -17.55
C SER A 43 -13.85 -4.88 -18.64
N ARG A 44 -14.91 -4.10 -18.90
CA ARG A 44 -15.98 -4.47 -19.85
C ARG A 44 -15.97 -3.71 -21.17
N ASN A 45 -15.08 -2.75 -21.41
CA ASN A 45 -15.17 -1.81 -22.55
C ASN A 45 -16.52 -1.05 -22.64
N ASP A 46 -17.32 -1.07 -21.59
CA ASP A 46 -18.61 -0.40 -21.56
C ASP A 46 -18.38 1.10 -21.39
N THR A 47 -18.67 1.85 -22.46
CA THR A 47 -18.67 3.32 -22.51
C THR A 47 -19.87 3.94 -21.79
N GLU A 48 -20.62 3.15 -21.02
CA GLU A 48 -21.72 3.66 -20.22
C GLU A 48 -21.17 4.62 -19.17
N THR A 49 -21.51 5.89 -19.36
CA THR A 49 -21.29 6.99 -18.43
C THR A 49 -21.55 6.50 -17.01
N ALA A 50 -20.54 6.61 -16.14
CA ALA A 50 -20.67 6.37 -14.71
C ALA A 50 -21.83 7.23 -14.19
N THR A 51 -23.01 6.63 -14.09
CA THR A 51 -24.13 7.24 -13.39
C THR A 51 -23.75 7.25 -11.92
N ASP A 52 -23.98 8.38 -11.25
CA ASP A 52 -23.83 8.60 -9.81
C ASP A 52 -24.76 7.70 -8.95
N ASP A 53 -25.28 6.63 -9.54
CA ASP A 53 -26.20 5.72 -8.88
C ASP A 53 -25.42 4.91 -7.83
N VAL A 54 -25.90 4.94 -6.60
CA VAL A 54 -25.25 4.29 -5.46
C VAL A 54 -25.28 2.80 -5.70
N SER A 55 -24.16 2.25 -6.14
CA SER A 55 -24.05 0.82 -6.43
C SER A 55 -24.40 -0.01 -5.18
N THR A 56 -25.37 -0.90 -5.32
CA THR A 56 -25.70 -1.87 -4.27
C THR A 56 -24.69 -3.03 -4.33
N TRP A 57 -24.47 -3.72 -3.23
CA TRP A 57 -23.59 -4.90 -3.24
C TRP A 57 -24.10 -5.97 -4.20
N THR A 58 -25.42 -6.13 -4.32
CA THR A 58 -26.05 -7.05 -5.28
C THR A 58 -25.65 -6.71 -6.72
N SER A 59 -25.75 -5.44 -7.13
CA SER A 59 -25.33 -5.01 -8.47
C SER A 59 -23.83 -5.21 -8.71
N ILE A 60 -23.00 -5.00 -7.69
CA ILE A 60 -21.55 -5.23 -7.78
C ILE A 60 -21.23 -6.72 -7.94
N GLU A 61 -21.93 -7.60 -7.22
CA GLU A 61 -21.77 -9.05 -7.31
C GLU A 61 -22.20 -9.58 -8.68
N GLU A 62 -23.28 -9.04 -9.24
CA GLU A 62 -23.73 -9.36 -10.60
C GLU A 62 -22.66 -9.03 -11.65
N LEU A 63 -21.97 -7.89 -11.52
CA LEU A 63 -20.85 -7.50 -12.40
C LEU A 63 -19.65 -8.45 -12.28
N ALA A 64 -19.43 -9.02 -11.10
CA ALA A 64 -18.38 -10.01 -10.87
C ALA A 64 -18.81 -11.46 -11.21
N SER A 65 -20.08 -11.68 -11.55
CA SER A 65 -20.59 -13.02 -11.80
C SER A 65 -19.89 -13.68 -12.99
N GLY A 66 -19.54 -14.96 -12.84
CA GLY A 66 -18.83 -15.74 -13.85
C GLY A 66 -17.30 -15.61 -13.85
N ASP A 67 -16.71 -14.69 -13.08
CA ASP A 67 -15.25 -14.50 -13.00
C ASP A 67 -14.75 -14.66 -11.55
N ALA A 68 -13.93 -15.68 -11.31
CA ALA A 68 -13.44 -16.01 -9.97
C ALA A 68 -12.56 -14.90 -9.36
N GLU A 69 -11.76 -14.21 -10.17
CA GLU A 69 -10.89 -13.14 -9.71
C GLU A 69 -11.69 -11.87 -9.40
N LYS A 70 -12.70 -11.56 -10.22
CA LYS A 70 -13.63 -10.45 -9.91
C LYS A 70 -14.44 -10.74 -8.65
N LYS A 71 -14.87 -12.00 -8.43
CA LYS A 71 -15.55 -12.39 -7.18
C LYS A 71 -14.66 -12.17 -5.96
N ARG A 72 -13.41 -12.64 -6.01
CA ARG A 72 -12.42 -12.39 -4.94
C ARG A 72 -12.22 -10.91 -4.67
N LEU A 73 -12.14 -10.09 -5.71
CA LEU A 73 -12.05 -8.63 -5.57
C LEU A 73 -13.26 -8.04 -4.83
N VAL A 74 -14.48 -8.49 -5.15
CA VAL A 74 -15.71 -8.06 -4.46
C VAL A 74 -15.72 -8.52 -3.01
N ASP A 75 -15.30 -9.76 -2.73
CA ASP A 75 -15.20 -10.28 -1.37
C ASP A 75 -14.21 -9.46 -0.53
N ASN A 76 -13.03 -9.14 -1.08
CA ASN A 76 -12.04 -8.27 -0.44
C ASN A 76 -12.61 -6.87 -0.18
N ALA A 77 -13.33 -6.28 -1.14
CA ALA A 77 -13.97 -4.98 -0.96
C ALA A 77 -15.05 -5.01 0.14
N LYS A 78 -15.84 -6.09 0.23
CA LYS A 78 -16.82 -6.28 1.31
C LYS A 78 -16.14 -6.44 2.67
N ALA A 79 -15.06 -7.20 2.75
CA ALA A 79 -14.27 -7.36 3.98
C ALA A 79 -13.70 -6.00 4.43
N LEU A 80 -13.10 -5.24 3.50
CA LEU A 80 -12.62 -3.88 3.77
C LEU A 80 -13.74 -2.96 4.28
N GLU A 81 -14.91 -2.94 3.63
CA GLU A 81 -16.04 -2.13 4.08
C GLU A 81 -16.45 -2.46 5.53
N ARG A 82 -16.54 -3.76 5.87
CA ARG A 82 -16.87 -4.21 7.23
C ARG A 82 -15.79 -3.80 8.22
N ALA A 83 -14.52 -3.91 7.85
CA ALA A 83 -13.42 -3.52 8.72
C ALA A 83 -13.42 -2.01 9.01
N LEU A 84 -13.67 -1.18 7.99
CA LEU A 84 -13.78 0.27 8.13
C LEU A 84 -14.95 0.67 9.06
N GLN A 85 -16.10 0.00 8.91
CA GLN A 85 -17.27 0.20 9.78
C GLN A 85 -16.97 -0.23 11.23
N THR A 86 -16.36 -1.41 11.38
CA THR A 86 -16.00 -1.96 12.70
C THR A 86 -15.04 -1.03 13.42
N LEU A 87 -13.99 -0.55 12.76
CA LEU A 87 -13.01 0.39 13.32
C LEU A 87 -13.55 1.82 13.49
N ASN A 88 -14.79 2.08 13.09
CA ASN A 88 -15.41 3.40 13.10
C ASN A 88 -14.49 4.48 12.50
N ILE A 89 -13.93 4.19 11.32
CA ILE A 89 -12.99 5.10 10.66
C ILE A 89 -13.71 6.42 10.38
N SER A 90 -13.21 7.47 11.02
CA SER A 90 -13.78 8.81 10.97
C SER A 90 -13.90 9.36 9.54
N ASP A 91 -14.95 10.13 9.31
CA ASP A 91 -15.14 10.98 8.13
C ASP A 91 -14.28 12.26 8.18
N LYS A 92 -13.53 12.46 9.26
CA LYS A 92 -12.59 13.56 9.42
C LYS A 92 -11.22 13.20 8.86
N CYS A 93 -10.70 14.10 8.03
CA CYS A 93 -9.33 14.06 7.56
C CYS A 93 -8.40 14.72 8.59
N ARG A 94 -7.34 14.02 9.02
CA ARG A 94 -6.33 14.51 9.97
C ARG A 94 -4.96 14.75 9.35
N ALA A 95 -4.73 14.18 8.18
CA ALA A 95 -3.47 14.30 7.45
C ALA A 95 -3.72 14.17 5.95
N VAL A 96 -2.90 14.84 5.17
CA VAL A 96 -2.92 14.79 3.70
C VAL A 96 -1.55 14.37 3.18
N TRP A 97 -1.56 13.60 2.10
CA TRP A 97 -0.36 13.42 1.30
C TRP A 97 -0.20 14.62 0.38
N SER A 98 0.98 15.22 0.43
CA SER A 98 1.44 16.31 -0.44
C SER A 98 2.50 15.81 -1.42
N ASP A 99 3.04 16.74 -2.20
CA ASP A 99 4.16 16.49 -3.11
C ASP A 99 3.89 15.41 -4.16
N ALA A 100 2.90 15.70 -5.01
CA ALA A 100 2.47 14.83 -6.10
C ALA A 100 3.18 15.14 -7.42
N ASP A 101 4.33 15.83 -7.39
CA ASP A 101 5.12 16.14 -8.60
C ASP A 101 5.69 14.87 -9.26
N MET A 102 5.98 13.87 -8.44
CA MET A 102 6.36 12.52 -8.84
C MET A 102 5.16 11.64 -9.13
N ALA A 103 3.91 12.10 -9.04
CA ALA A 103 2.77 11.26 -9.38
C ALA A 103 2.83 10.80 -10.85
N ALA A 104 2.26 9.62 -11.12
CA ALA A 104 2.11 9.09 -12.48
C ALA A 104 0.63 9.01 -12.85
N ASN A 105 0.32 9.51 -14.05
CA ASN A 105 -0.89 9.12 -14.76
C ASN A 105 -0.72 7.69 -15.29
N LEU A 106 -1.69 6.83 -14.99
CA LEU A 106 -1.64 5.40 -15.25
C LEU A 106 -2.14 4.98 -16.64
N ASN A 107 -2.67 5.91 -17.44
CA ASN A 107 -3.13 5.62 -18.80
C ASN A 107 -1.95 5.17 -19.66
N ASN A 108 -2.01 3.96 -20.22
CA ASN A 108 -0.93 3.33 -21.00
C ASN A 108 0.41 3.25 -20.24
N TYR A 109 0.40 3.33 -18.91
CA TYR A 109 1.63 3.50 -18.12
C TYR A 109 2.56 2.29 -18.19
N PHE A 110 2.01 1.09 -18.31
CA PHE A 110 2.78 -0.14 -18.47
C PHE A 110 3.19 -0.44 -19.92
N GLU A 111 2.72 0.36 -20.89
CA GLU A 111 3.04 0.20 -22.32
C GLU A 111 4.18 1.14 -22.78
N ARG A 112 4.39 2.23 -22.05
CA ARG A 112 5.39 3.24 -22.40
C ARG A 112 6.80 2.72 -22.20
N GLU A 113 7.70 3.04 -23.14
CA GLU A 113 9.13 2.80 -22.97
C GLU A 113 9.68 3.51 -21.70
N ARG A 114 10.48 2.76 -20.96
CA ARG A 114 11.03 3.19 -19.67
C ARG A 114 12.54 3.34 -19.74
N ASN A 115 13.02 4.46 -19.18
CA ASN A 115 14.44 4.67 -18.94
C ASN A 115 14.73 4.35 -17.47
N LYS A 116 15.91 3.81 -17.16
CA LYS A 116 16.32 3.47 -15.78
C LYS A 116 16.28 4.68 -14.83
N SER A 117 16.46 5.89 -15.35
CA SER A 117 16.36 7.16 -14.61
C SER A 117 14.93 7.55 -14.20
N LYS A 118 13.90 6.76 -14.56
CA LYS A 118 12.49 7.03 -14.22
C LYS A 118 12.04 6.40 -12.89
N VAL A 119 12.94 5.73 -12.16
CA VAL A 119 12.67 5.32 -10.77
C VAL A 119 12.69 6.60 -9.93
N SER A 120 11.54 6.93 -9.35
CA SER A 120 11.30 8.13 -8.54
C SER A 120 11.02 7.75 -7.08
N GLY A 121 11.02 8.75 -6.22
CA GLY A 121 10.67 8.62 -4.80
C GLY A 121 11.88 8.56 -3.88
N THR A 122 11.63 8.81 -2.60
CA THR A 122 12.64 8.89 -1.55
C THR A 122 13.22 7.50 -1.22
N GLU A 123 14.54 7.35 -1.28
CA GLU A 123 15.25 6.06 -1.30
C GLU A 123 14.95 5.14 -0.11
N GLU A 124 14.76 5.73 1.06
CA GLU A 124 14.48 5.07 2.34
C GLU A 124 13.10 4.42 2.39
N PHE A 125 12.19 4.82 1.49
CA PHE A 125 10.82 4.32 1.44
C PHE A 125 10.55 3.47 0.20
N GLN A 126 11.41 3.51 -0.82
CA GLN A 126 11.28 2.65 -1.99
C GLN A 126 11.27 1.16 -1.62
N SER A 127 10.49 0.40 -2.38
CA SER A 127 10.45 -1.06 -2.29
C SER A 127 11.82 -1.68 -2.61
N TRP A 128 12.02 -2.91 -2.14
CA TRP A 128 13.29 -3.60 -2.34
C TRP A 128 13.56 -3.91 -3.83
N GLU A 129 12.51 -4.23 -4.61
CA GLU A 129 12.66 -4.45 -6.06
C GLU A 129 12.98 -3.16 -6.80
N MET A 130 12.37 -2.03 -6.44
CA MET A 130 12.74 -0.72 -6.96
C MET A 130 14.22 -0.40 -6.68
N ARG A 131 14.67 -0.58 -5.44
CA ARG A 131 16.07 -0.33 -5.05
C ARG A 131 17.03 -1.25 -5.79
N ARG A 132 16.70 -2.54 -5.90
CA ARG A 132 17.49 -3.49 -6.69
C ARG A 132 17.55 -3.04 -8.15
N ALA A 133 16.45 -2.60 -8.75
CA ALA A 133 16.48 -2.12 -10.13
C ALA A 133 17.32 -0.86 -10.32
N ALA A 134 17.26 0.09 -9.38
CA ALA A 134 18.02 1.33 -9.42
C ALA A 134 19.54 1.10 -9.25
N VAL A 135 19.95 0.24 -8.30
CA VAL A 135 21.36 0.03 -7.93
C VAL A 135 22.05 -1.02 -8.82
N SER A 136 21.36 -2.07 -9.24
CA SER A 136 22.02 -3.25 -9.86
C SER A 136 22.42 -3.05 -11.32
N GLY A 137 22.23 -1.85 -11.90
CA GLY A 137 22.49 -1.61 -13.32
C GLY A 137 21.67 -2.51 -14.27
N ARG A 138 20.59 -3.16 -13.78
CA ARG A 138 19.72 -4.08 -14.55
C ARG A 138 19.46 -3.50 -15.93
N LYS A 139 19.66 -4.28 -17.00
CA LYS A 139 19.43 -3.81 -18.37
C LYS A 139 17.98 -3.43 -18.61
N GLU A 140 17.07 -4.15 -17.95
CA GLU A 140 15.63 -3.95 -18.08
C GLU A 140 15.14 -2.81 -17.19
N PRO A 141 14.32 -1.91 -17.73
CA PRO A 141 13.79 -0.78 -16.99
C PRO A 141 12.66 -1.21 -16.04
N TYR A 142 12.57 -0.57 -14.87
CA TYR A 142 11.65 -1.01 -13.82
C TYR A 142 10.26 -0.38 -13.85
N ALA A 143 9.34 -1.29 -13.58
CA ALA A 143 7.91 -1.26 -13.37
C ALA A 143 7.26 -0.53 -12.18
N HIS A 144 7.57 0.71 -11.72
CA HIS A 144 6.93 1.22 -10.46
C HIS A 144 5.41 0.95 -10.49
N SER A 145 4.94 0.17 -9.54
CA SER A 145 3.60 -0.38 -9.44
C SER A 145 2.86 0.18 -8.21
N PRO A 146 1.52 0.13 -8.18
CA PRO A 146 0.76 0.50 -6.99
C PRO A 146 1.20 -0.23 -5.71
N LEU A 147 1.78 -1.44 -5.82
CA LEU A 147 2.29 -2.19 -4.68
C LEU A 147 3.59 -1.60 -4.11
N ASP A 148 4.38 -0.89 -4.92
CA ASP A 148 5.56 -0.17 -4.44
C ASP A 148 5.16 1.01 -3.54
N ASP A 149 4.08 1.71 -3.87
CA ASP A 149 3.49 2.74 -3.02
C ASP A 149 2.95 2.14 -1.70
N LEU A 150 2.34 0.95 -1.74
CA LEU A 150 1.93 0.24 -0.52
C LEU A 150 3.16 -0.14 0.33
N HIS A 151 4.24 -0.62 -0.30
CA HIS A 151 5.51 -0.95 0.40
C HIS A 151 6.14 0.30 1.02
N SER A 152 6.07 1.42 0.31
CA SER A 152 6.50 2.72 0.81
C SER A 152 5.67 3.18 2.01
N PHE A 153 4.38 2.86 2.06
CA PHE A 153 3.54 3.11 3.23
C PHE A 153 3.95 2.26 4.45
N PHE A 154 4.36 1.02 4.25
CA PHE A 154 4.94 0.18 5.31
C PHE A 154 6.21 0.83 5.90
N TRP A 155 7.18 1.22 5.05
CA TRP A 155 8.41 1.87 5.51
C TRP A 155 8.15 3.22 6.18
N THR A 156 7.18 3.98 5.67
CA THR A 156 6.75 5.24 6.30
C THR A 156 6.20 5.00 7.69
N THR A 157 5.45 3.90 7.88
CA THR A 157 4.86 3.55 9.18
C THR A 157 5.93 3.14 10.19
N ILE A 158 6.87 2.25 9.84
CA ILE A 158 7.95 1.88 10.76
C ILE A 158 8.84 3.09 11.10
N TRP A 159 9.09 3.97 10.13
CA TRP A 159 9.83 5.20 10.36
C TRP A 159 9.12 6.10 11.37
N ALA A 160 7.80 6.28 11.22
CA ALA A 160 7.00 7.08 12.13
C ALA A 160 6.99 6.51 13.56
N ILE A 161 6.92 5.18 13.70
CA ILE A 161 6.99 4.48 14.99
C ILE A 161 8.34 4.75 15.67
N MET A 162 9.45 4.48 14.96
CA MET A 162 10.80 4.56 15.51
C MET A 162 11.25 6.00 15.80
N ASN A 163 10.75 6.99 15.04
CA ASN A 163 11.17 8.39 15.17
C ASN A 163 10.13 9.26 15.90
N ASN A 164 9.17 8.66 16.61
CA ASN A 164 8.17 9.40 17.38
C ASN A 164 8.83 10.06 18.61
N LYS A 165 9.21 11.33 18.48
CA LYS A 165 9.93 12.11 19.51
C LYS A 165 9.31 12.08 20.91
N ASN A 166 8.01 11.82 21.04
CA ASN A 166 7.33 11.76 22.33
C ASN A 166 7.50 10.41 23.03
N GLN A 167 8.05 9.41 22.35
CA GLN A 167 8.18 8.04 22.85
C GLN A 167 9.55 7.41 22.56
N VAL A 168 10.53 8.18 22.08
CA VAL A 168 11.89 7.65 21.79
C VAL A 168 12.54 7.19 23.08
N SER A 169 12.93 5.92 23.13
CA SER A 169 13.76 5.36 24.20
C SER A 169 15.25 5.66 23.99
N GLU A 170 16.02 5.60 25.07
CA GLU A 170 17.49 5.62 25.03
C GLU A 170 18.08 4.21 24.80
N ASN A 171 17.25 3.23 24.45
CA ASN A 171 17.69 1.86 24.20
C ASN A 171 18.67 1.82 23.01
N GLU A 172 19.80 1.10 23.18
CA GLU A 172 20.87 1.03 22.20
C GLU A 172 20.41 0.36 20.89
N ASP A 173 19.63 -0.73 20.97
CA ASP A 173 19.08 -1.41 19.79
C ASP A 173 18.19 -0.47 18.98
N GLU A 174 17.33 0.31 19.63
CA GLU A 174 16.50 1.29 18.91
C GLU A 174 17.33 2.40 18.26
N SER A 175 18.47 2.76 18.85
CA SER A 175 19.40 3.69 18.22
C SER A 175 20.05 3.10 16.98
N GLU A 176 20.47 1.84 17.03
CA GLU A 176 20.99 1.09 15.89
C GLU A 176 19.92 0.94 14.80
N TRP A 177 18.72 0.51 15.15
CA TRP A 177 17.60 0.35 14.20
C TRP A 177 17.20 1.67 13.54
N ARG A 178 17.24 2.79 14.26
CA ARG A 178 17.04 4.13 13.66
C ARG A 178 18.16 4.50 12.68
N SER A 179 19.39 4.07 12.93
CA SER A 179 20.50 4.25 11.99
C SER A 179 20.29 3.39 10.75
N ASP A 180 19.98 2.11 10.93
CA ASP A 180 19.74 1.14 9.85
C ASP A 180 18.56 1.53 8.96
N LEU A 181 17.51 2.10 9.53
CA LEU A 181 16.37 2.64 8.78
C LEU A 181 16.78 3.73 7.76
N ARG A 182 17.82 4.51 8.07
CA ARG A 182 18.40 5.55 7.20
C ARG A 182 19.51 5.01 6.29
N GLY A 183 19.88 3.74 6.48
CA GLY A 183 20.95 3.09 5.76
C GLY A 183 20.51 2.57 4.39
N THR A 184 21.26 1.58 3.92
CA THR A 184 20.95 0.85 2.70
C THR A 184 19.72 -0.03 2.88
N TRP A 185 19.23 -0.62 1.78
CA TRP A 185 18.15 -1.61 1.87
C TRP A 185 18.57 -2.83 2.73
N LYS A 186 19.85 -3.21 2.73
CA LYS A 186 20.36 -4.34 3.51
C LYS A 186 20.29 -4.05 5.00
N ASP A 187 20.55 -2.81 5.38
CA ASP A 187 20.49 -2.36 6.76
C ASP A 187 19.02 -2.37 7.23
N ARG A 188 18.09 -1.86 6.40
CA ARG A 188 16.64 -1.93 6.66
C ARG A 188 16.11 -3.36 6.83
N GLU A 189 16.51 -4.29 5.96
CA GLU A 189 16.13 -5.70 6.08
C GLU A 189 16.74 -6.35 7.32
N SER A 190 18.00 -6.04 7.64
CA SER A 190 18.66 -6.49 8.87
C SER A 190 17.91 -5.99 10.12
N MET A 191 17.49 -4.72 10.12
CA MET A 191 16.68 -4.13 11.18
C MET A 191 15.34 -4.83 11.32
N MET A 192 14.62 -5.09 10.22
CA MET A 192 13.35 -5.82 10.29
C MET A 192 13.52 -7.25 10.82
N PHE A 193 14.60 -7.93 10.44
CA PHE A 193 14.95 -9.24 10.97
C PHE A 193 15.22 -9.19 12.47
N ALA A 194 16.05 -8.24 12.93
CA ALA A 194 16.34 -8.02 14.35
C ALA A 194 15.07 -7.69 15.14
N LEU A 195 14.26 -6.76 14.64
CA LEU A 195 12.98 -6.35 15.20
C LEU A 195 12.06 -7.55 15.43
N SER A 196 11.93 -8.44 14.45
CA SER A 196 11.03 -9.60 14.53
C SER A 196 11.44 -10.60 15.63
N ARG A 197 12.75 -10.74 15.86
CA ARG A 197 13.32 -11.72 16.81
C ARG A 197 13.60 -11.15 18.19
N CYS A 198 13.65 -9.83 18.34
CA CYS A 198 13.98 -9.17 19.60
C CYS A 198 12.93 -9.45 20.68
N ASN A 199 13.35 -9.86 21.87
CA ASN A 199 12.45 -9.95 23.02
C ASN A 199 12.43 -8.61 23.75
N MET A 200 11.45 -7.77 23.41
CA MET A 200 11.37 -6.41 23.96
C MET A 200 10.84 -6.42 25.40
N ASP A 201 11.55 -5.73 26.29
CA ASP A 201 11.12 -5.43 27.65
C ASP A 201 10.70 -3.96 27.81
N SER A 202 10.61 -3.48 29.05
CA SER A 202 10.22 -2.10 29.36
C SER A 202 11.26 -1.04 29.00
N SER A 203 12.48 -1.42 28.58
CA SER A 203 13.49 -0.48 28.12
C SER A 203 13.19 0.06 26.71
N TYR A 204 12.34 -0.61 25.94
CA TYR A 204 11.94 -0.20 24.60
C TYR A 204 10.77 0.79 24.63
N SER A 205 10.64 1.57 23.57
CA SER A 205 9.57 2.53 23.32
C SER A 205 8.21 1.82 23.35
N PRO A 206 7.23 2.27 24.18
CA PRO A 206 5.94 1.60 24.30
C PRO A 206 5.19 1.42 22.98
N MET A 207 5.28 2.39 22.05
CA MET A 207 4.71 2.27 20.71
C MET A 207 5.34 1.13 19.92
N LEU A 208 6.66 0.97 19.99
CA LEU A 208 7.37 -0.09 19.26
C LEU A 208 6.96 -1.47 19.77
N VAL A 209 6.93 -1.65 21.10
CA VAL A 209 6.49 -2.89 21.74
C VAL A 209 5.09 -3.29 21.29
N LYS A 210 4.16 -2.33 21.25
CA LYS A 210 2.76 -2.54 20.84
C LYS A 210 2.61 -2.86 19.35
N MET A 211 3.42 -2.23 18.50
CA MET A 211 3.34 -2.36 17.05
C MET A 211 4.11 -3.57 16.51
N LYS A 212 5.05 -4.15 17.29
CA LYS A 212 5.97 -5.20 16.82
C LYS A 212 5.26 -6.34 16.09
N SER A 213 4.28 -6.96 16.74
CA SER A 213 3.57 -8.12 16.16
C SER A 213 2.84 -7.76 14.87
N PHE A 214 2.15 -6.62 14.87
CA PHE A 214 1.46 -6.09 13.69
C PHE A 214 2.43 -5.82 12.54
N MET A 215 3.55 -5.13 12.79
CA MET A 215 4.55 -4.82 11.75
C MET A 215 5.21 -6.07 11.19
N GLY A 216 5.48 -7.07 12.03
CA GLY A 216 6.01 -8.36 11.59
C GLY A 216 5.04 -9.10 10.66
N ALA A 217 3.77 -9.20 11.06
CA ALA A 217 2.74 -9.83 10.24
C ALA A 217 2.49 -9.07 8.92
N TRP A 218 2.47 -7.73 8.98
CA TRP A 218 2.26 -6.90 7.80
C TRP A 218 3.41 -7.00 6.80
N LYS A 219 4.68 -7.07 7.27
CA LYS A 219 5.84 -7.24 6.40
C LYS A 219 5.76 -8.51 5.57
N ILE A 220 5.33 -9.62 6.16
CA ILE A 220 5.19 -10.89 5.43
C ILE A 220 4.16 -10.73 4.31
N LYS A 221 2.95 -10.25 4.64
CA LYS A 221 1.87 -10.08 3.66
C LYS A 221 2.23 -9.14 2.51
N ILE A 222 2.89 -8.02 2.82
CA ILE A 222 3.24 -7.04 1.79
C ILE A 222 4.37 -7.51 0.88
N ASP A 223 5.32 -8.30 1.40
CA ASP A 223 6.36 -8.92 0.58
C ASP A 223 5.76 -10.00 -0.34
N ASP A 224 4.87 -10.85 0.19
CA ASP A 224 4.16 -11.89 -0.57
C ASP A 224 3.36 -11.26 -1.73
N LEU A 225 2.64 -10.16 -1.47
CA LEU A 225 1.90 -9.43 -2.49
C LEU A 225 2.80 -8.83 -3.57
N LEU A 226 3.94 -8.26 -3.17
CA LEU A 226 4.89 -7.68 -4.11
C LEU A 226 5.50 -8.76 -5.00
N GLU A 227 5.87 -9.92 -4.43
CA GLU A 227 6.34 -11.09 -5.18
C GLU A 227 5.26 -11.61 -6.14
N GLU A 228 4.03 -11.81 -5.66
CA GLU A 228 2.89 -12.24 -6.48
C GLU A 228 2.67 -11.29 -7.66
N GLY A 229 2.65 -9.97 -7.40
CA GLY A 229 2.47 -8.96 -8.43
C GLY A 229 3.57 -8.98 -9.48
N HIS A 230 4.84 -9.19 -9.08
CA HIS A 230 5.96 -9.29 -10.01
C HIS A 230 5.91 -10.56 -10.85
N VAL A 231 5.60 -11.71 -10.25
CA VAL A 231 5.44 -12.98 -10.96
C VAL A 231 4.33 -12.86 -12.01
N LYS A 232 3.14 -12.37 -11.61
CA LYS A 232 2.00 -12.19 -12.53
C LYS A 232 2.30 -11.17 -13.63
N ALA A 233 2.95 -10.05 -13.31
CA ALA A 233 3.33 -9.07 -14.33
C ALA A 233 4.32 -9.67 -15.35
N ALA A 234 5.28 -10.49 -14.90
CA ALA A 234 6.23 -11.16 -15.79
C ALA A 234 5.56 -12.24 -16.66
N GLU A 235 4.54 -12.93 -16.14
CA GLU A 235 3.73 -13.88 -16.92
C GLU A 235 2.89 -13.17 -17.98
N LEU A 236 2.17 -12.13 -17.58
CA LEU A 236 1.36 -11.30 -18.48
C LEU A 236 2.20 -10.69 -19.59
N SER A 237 3.40 -10.21 -19.29
CA SER A 237 4.32 -9.60 -20.27
C SER A 237 4.83 -10.58 -21.34
N LYS A 238 4.70 -11.90 -21.15
CA LYS A 238 5.10 -12.91 -22.15
C LYS A 238 4.03 -13.16 -23.22
N SER A 239 2.78 -12.80 -22.93
CA SER A 239 1.67 -12.98 -23.87
C SER A 239 1.62 -11.79 -24.83
N ALA A 240 1.59 -12.08 -26.13
CA ALA A 240 1.51 -11.07 -27.19
C ALA A 240 0.14 -10.35 -27.24
N GLU A 241 -0.87 -10.91 -26.56
CA GLU A 241 -2.23 -10.37 -26.51
C GLU A 241 -2.47 -9.49 -25.27
N THR A 242 -1.55 -9.49 -24.30
CA THR A 242 -1.67 -8.71 -23.07
C THR A 242 -1.46 -7.22 -23.34
N LEU A 243 -2.40 -6.39 -22.90
CA LEU A 243 -2.27 -4.94 -22.91
C LEU A 243 -1.68 -4.44 -21.58
N GLY A 244 -1.06 -3.25 -21.57
CA GLY A 244 -0.58 -2.67 -20.31
C GLY A 244 -1.72 -2.40 -19.31
N GLU A 245 -2.94 -2.31 -19.80
CA GLU A 245 -4.17 -2.25 -19.01
C GLU A 245 -4.41 -3.52 -18.20
N ASP A 246 -4.11 -4.72 -18.73
CA ASP A 246 -4.26 -5.98 -18.00
C ASP A 246 -3.32 -6.02 -16.78
N ILE A 247 -2.08 -5.54 -16.96
CA ILE A 247 -1.09 -5.41 -15.88
C ILE A 247 -1.56 -4.39 -14.84
N LEU A 248 -2.10 -3.25 -15.29
CA LEU A 248 -2.63 -2.23 -14.39
C LEU A 248 -3.81 -2.76 -13.57
N ASP A 249 -4.76 -3.43 -14.20
CA ASP A 249 -5.93 -3.99 -13.53
C ASP A 249 -5.55 -5.08 -12.54
N MET A 250 -4.58 -5.93 -12.89
CA MET A 250 -3.98 -6.90 -11.96
C MET A 250 -3.41 -6.19 -10.72
N TYR A 251 -2.59 -5.14 -10.90
CA TYR A 251 -2.02 -4.40 -9.76
C TYR A 251 -3.07 -3.65 -8.93
N LYS A 252 -4.12 -3.11 -9.56
CA LYS A 252 -5.23 -2.48 -8.83
C LYS A 252 -5.94 -3.51 -7.95
N ARG A 253 -6.15 -4.74 -8.43
CA ARG A 253 -6.73 -5.83 -7.62
C ARG A 253 -5.84 -6.20 -6.43
N LEU A 254 -4.55 -6.39 -6.67
CA LEU A 254 -3.59 -6.69 -5.59
C LEU A 254 -3.48 -5.55 -4.58
N MET A 255 -3.54 -4.29 -5.02
CA MET A 255 -3.57 -3.15 -4.11
C MET A 255 -4.79 -3.18 -3.19
N PHE A 256 -5.98 -3.49 -3.74
CA PHE A 256 -7.19 -3.66 -2.93
C PHE A 256 -7.05 -4.79 -1.93
N HIS A 257 -6.47 -5.92 -2.35
CA HIS A 257 -6.18 -7.04 -1.46
C HIS A 257 -5.24 -6.61 -0.33
N GLY A 258 -4.11 -5.96 -0.62
CA GLY A 258 -3.17 -5.52 0.41
C GLY A 258 -3.73 -4.48 1.38
N VAL A 259 -4.59 -3.57 0.92
CA VAL A 259 -5.28 -2.64 1.83
C VAL A 259 -6.28 -3.38 2.72
N GLN A 260 -7.02 -4.35 2.17
CA GLN A 260 -7.93 -5.17 2.96
C GLN A 260 -7.17 -5.97 4.02
N GLU A 261 -6.07 -6.64 3.65
CA GLU A 261 -5.22 -7.38 4.59
C GLU A 261 -4.63 -6.50 5.69
N TYR A 262 -4.24 -5.26 5.38
CA TYR A 262 -3.79 -4.28 6.38
C TYR A 262 -4.87 -4.04 7.44
N PHE A 263 -6.13 -3.87 7.03
CA PHE A 263 -7.23 -3.63 7.96
C PHE A 263 -7.62 -4.89 8.75
N ASP A 264 -7.53 -6.07 8.15
CA ASP A 264 -7.69 -7.33 8.87
C ASP A 264 -6.64 -7.46 9.98
N LEU A 265 -5.37 -7.14 9.69
CA LEU A 265 -4.31 -7.14 10.69
C LEU A 265 -4.55 -6.12 11.81
N ILE A 266 -5.11 -4.94 11.50
CA ILE A 266 -5.51 -3.99 12.54
C ILE A 266 -6.55 -4.61 13.48
N LEU A 267 -7.54 -5.30 12.92
CA LEU A 267 -8.57 -5.97 13.73
C LEU A 267 -8.01 -7.13 14.56
N GLU A 268 -7.13 -7.94 13.96
CA GLU A 268 -6.44 -9.04 14.63
C GLU A 268 -5.60 -8.54 15.81
N HIS A 269 -4.87 -7.44 15.62
CA HIS A 269 -3.98 -6.86 16.62
C HIS A 269 -4.61 -5.72 17.43
N LYS A 270 -5.93 -5.52 17.37
CA LYS A 270 -6.60 -4.33 17.95
C LYS A 270 -6.24 -4.08 19.42
N GLU A 271 -6.13 -5.15 20.22
CA GLU A 271 -5.81 -5.05 21.64
C GLU A 271 -4.38 -4.58 21.87
N SER A 272 -3.41 -5.13 21.15
CA SER A 272 -2.01 -4.69 21.27
C SER A 272 -1.82 -3.27 20.75
N LEU A 273 -2.60 -2.89 19.73
CA LEU A 273 -2.66 -1.53 19.19
C LEU A 273 -3.38 -0.53 20.11
N GLY A 274 -4.01 -1.00 21.20
CA GLY A 274 -4.75 -0.16 22.14
C GLY A 274 -6.04 0.43 21.55
N LEU A 275 -6.62 -0.26 20.56
CA LEU A 275 -7.87 0.13 19.92
C LEU A 275 -9.04 -0.50 20.67
N SER A 276 -9.92 0.34 21.21
CA SER A 276 -11.24 -0.07 21.67
C SER A 276 -12.20 -0.03 20.48
N VAL A 277 -12.67 -1.20 20.05
CA VAL A 277 -13.64 -1.38 18.97
C VAL A 277 -15.00 -1.65 19.58
#